data_AF-A0A7C3KHF5-F1
#
_entry.id   AF-A0A7C3KHF5-F1
#
_cell.length_a   1.000
_cell.length_b   1.000
_cell.length_c   1.000
_cell.angle_alpha   90.00
_cell.angle_beta   90.00
_cell.angle_gamma   90.00
#
_symmetry.space_group_name_H-M   'P 1'
#
loop_
_entity.id
_entity.type
_entity.pdbx_description
1 polymer ?
#
loop_
_entity_poly.entity_id
_entity_poly.type
_entity_poly.pdbx_seq_one_letter_code
_entity_poly.pdbx_strand_id
1 'polypeptide(L)'
;MSTWVANYSRLSEQDEQKLYDHLLNLVQQEMPEQLIARFRQLFIDGVGYPDAEVLSAIDRIAASKLADQEFRFVLNRCCHILVNRWQTRPQSQAAIPQLISIFEEPPSRYVTEFGRSRSVRRLRSLISDFVESEQFLALQRLGRVVSESQDTAVNSSVGLLIRRYPYLYEHCLLADGSTYEQQQAVRELQAKAQRQYEIDLSQYVTYQVRRSQIAQSASPELASRLLKPVKNPTLLSDRDLCTALKHFAGKSQGAQTYRDVAQRFITGSAHAQSFRAFKDDLYQYITSSVNSDYGGRQFNNQLYSQLRDTLPDSDSQKINDFLIVRTCSQLLNFLTVDSQHRPQHFVFIDLIANLGPTLTTGLLLKIVLICRKVKPYLEKRFSILFNHYEQCTSDTVTWFVQMMENLNVALSTNFSTIDLSFINQFALA
;
A
#
# COMPACT_ATOMS: atom_id res chain seq x y z
N MET A 1 16.17 4.84 -40.90
CA MET A 1 16.29 4.12 -39.60
C MET A 1 14.97 4.08 -38.81
N SER A 2 14.00 4.96 -39.06
CA SER A 2 12.75 5.07 -38.29
C SER A 2 11.65 4.04 -38.65
N THR A 3 11.63 3.51 -39.87
CA THR A 3 10.63 2.53 -40.34
C THR A 3 10.85 1.12 -39.81
N TRP A 4 12.10 0.74 -39.55
CA TRP A 4 12.46 -0.59 -39.05
C TRP A 4 12.07 -0.76 -37.58
N VAL A 5 12.32 0.24 -36.74
CA VAL A 5 11.92 0.21 -35.32
C VAL A 5 10.40 0.12 -35.18
N ALA A 6 9.64 0.90 -35.97
CA ALA A 6 8.17 0.86 -35.96
C ALA A 6 7.60 -0.50 -36.41
N ASN A 7 8.23 -1.17 -37.38
CA ASN A 7 7.79 -2.51 -37.83
C ASN A 7 8.09 -3.60 -36.79
N TYR A 8 9.23 -3.53 -36.09
CA TYR A 8 9.55 -4.47 -35.02
C TYR A 8 8.63 -4.29 -33.80
N SER A 9 8.29 -3.04 -33.43
CA SER A 9 7.31 -2.78 -32.37
C SER A 9 5.92 -3.32 -32.72
N ARG A 10 5.44 -3.13 -33.96
CA ARG A 10 4.15 -3.67 -34.42
C ARG A 10 4.11 -5.20 -34.49
N LEU A 11 5.21 -5.85 -34.83
CA LEU A 11 5.30 -7.31 -34.86
C LEU A 11 5.37 -7.90 -33.44
N SER A 12 6.07 -7.24 -32.52
CA SER A 12 6.06 -7.61 -31.10
C SER A 12 4.64 -7.56 -30.52
N GLU A 13 3.88 -6.49 -30.82
CA GLU A 13 2.49 -6.35 -30.38
C GLU A 13 1.58 -7.49 -30.88
N GLN A 14 1.77 -7.99 -32.11
CA GLN A 14 0.99 -9.11 -32.64
C GLN A 14 1.34 -10.44 -31.97
N ASP A 15 2.62 -10.70 -31.75
CA ASP A 15 3.06 -11.93 -31.08
C ASP A 15 2.67 -11.94 -29.59
N GLU A 16 2.74 -10.78 -28.94
CA GLU A 16 2.21 -10.57 -27.58
C GLU A 16 0.70 -10.81 -27.52
N GLN A 17 -0.07 -10.24 -28.45
CA GLN A 17 -1.52 -10.42 -28.46
C GLN A 17 -1.91 -11.89 -28.67
N LYS A 18 -1.21 -12.63 -29.55
CA LYS A 18 -1.40 -14.07 -29.72
C LYS A 18 -1.18 -14.83 -28.42
N LEU A 19 -0.11 -14.50 -27.69
CA LEU A 19 0.19 -15.10 -26.39
C LEU A 19 -0.91 -14.79 -25.36
N TYR A 20 -1.38 -13.54 -25.31
CA TYR A 20 -2.45 -13.14 -24.38
C TYR A 20 -3.78 -13.82 -24.69
N ASP A 21 -4.20 -13.85 -25.96
CA ASP A 21 -5.44 -14.49 -26.40
C ASP A 21 -5.42 -16.00 -26.13
N HIS A 22 -4.27 -16.62 -26.34
CA HIS A 22 -4.06 -18.03 -25.99
C HIS A 22 -4.28 -18.29 -24.50
N LEU A 23 -3.63 -17.52 -23.62
CA LEU A 23 -3.81 -17.65 -22.18
C LEU A 23 -5.25 -17.36 -21.75
N LEU A 24 -5.91 -16.35 -22.33
CA LEU A 24 -7.32 -16.04 -22.07
C LEU A 24 -8.24 -17.21 -22.42
N ASN A 25 -7.98 -17.89 -23.54
CA ASN A 25 -8.73 -19.09 -23.94
C ASN A 25 -8.51 -20.24 -22.97
N LEU A 26 -7.27 -20.51 -22.56
CA LEU A 26 -6.95 -21.59 -21.61
C LEU A 26 -7.60 -21.37 -20.24
N VAL A 27 -7.59 -20.13 -19.75
CA VAL A 27 -8.21 -19.74 -18.47
C VAL A 27 -9.71 -20.02 -18.40
N GLN A 28 -10.38 -20.12 -19.55
CA GLN A 28 -11.79 -20.47 -19.62
C GLN A 28 -12.05 -21.98 -19.56
N GLN A 29 -11.08 -22.80 -19.95
CA GLN A 29 -11.24 -24.22 -20.22
C GLN A 29 -10.56 -25.13 -19.18
N GLU A 30 -9.44 -24.68 -18.61
CA GLU A 30 -8.58 -25.52 -17.77
C GLU A 30 -8.64 -25.17 -16.29
N MET A 31 -8.29 -26.16 -15.46
CA MET A 31 -8.18 -26.00 -14.02
C MET A 31 -6.86 -25.30 -13.64
N PRO A 32 -6.78 -24.60 -12.50
CA PRO A 32 -5.60 -23.85 -12.12
C PRO A 32 -4.29 -24.66 -12.12
N GLU A 33 -4.33 -25.91 -11.64
CA GLU A 33 -3.17 -26.81 -11.61
C GLU A 33 -2.62 -27.10 -13.02
N GLN A 34 -3.51 -27.31 -14.00
CA GLN A 34 -3.16 -27.55 -15.39
C GLN A 34 -2.53 -26.30 -16.00
N LEU A 35 -3.12 -25.14 -15.74
CA LEU A 35 -2.60 -23.85 -16.21
C LEU A 35 -1.22 -23.55 -15.65
N ILE A 36 -0.97 -23.85 -14.36
CA ILE A 36 0.36 -23.69 -13.74
C ILE A 36 1.36 -24.61 -14.42
N ALA A 37 1.01 -25.88 -14.66
CA ALA A 37 1.89 -26.82 -15.36
C ALA A 37 2.21 -26.35 -16.80
N ARG A 38 1.21 -25.84 -17.53
CA ARG A 38 1.39 -25.27 -18.88
C ARG A 38 2.24 -24.00 -18.85
N PHE A 39 2.02 -23.13 -17.87
CA PHE A 39 2.80 -21.90 -17.68
C PHE A 39 4.26 -22.23 -17.41
N ARG A 40 4.52 -23.22 -16.54
CA ARG A 40 5.88 -23.74 -16.28
C ARG A 40 6.53 -24.28 -17.54
N GLN A 41 5.84 -25.10 -18.33
CA GLN A 41 6.37 -25.63 -19.59
C GLN A 41 6.73 -24.52 -20.58
N LEU A 42 5.88 -23.50 -20.65
CA LEU A 42 5.99 -22.41 -21.61
C LEU A 42 7.14 -21.45 -21.27
N PHE A 43 7.22 -20.99 -20.02
CA PHE A 43 8.17 -19.97 -19.60
C PHE A 43 9.41 -20.56 -18.92
N ILE A 44 9.24 -21.44 -17.93
CA ILE A 44 10.35 -21.91 -17.07
C ILE A 44 11.18 -23.00 -17.77
N ASP A 45 10.53 -24.07 -18.22
CA ASP A 45 11.21 -25.16 -18.92
C ASP A 45 11.61 -24.71 -20.34
N GLY A 46 10.73 -23.97 -21.03
CA GLY A 46 10.90 -23.50 -22.41
C GLY A 46 10.84 -24.62 -23.45
N VAL A 47 10.38 -25.82 -23.07
CA VAL A 47 10.35 -27.02 -23.92
C VAL A 47 9.11 -27.87 -23.67
N GLY A 48 8.62 -28.52 -24.72
CA GLY A 48 7.50 -29.46 -24.63
C GLY A 48 6.13 -28.80 -24.49
N TYR A 49 5.99 -27.53 -24.87
CA TYR A 49 4.69 -26.87 -24.98
C TYR A 49 3.96 -27.36 -26.25
N PRO A 50 2.66 -27.72 -26.18
CA PRO A 50 1.96 -28.37 -27.28
C PRO A 50 1.66 -27.45 -28.48
N ASP A 51 1.54 -26.14 -28.25
CA ASP A 51 1.21 -25.17 -29.31
C ASP A 51 2.49 -24.58 -29.91
N ALA A 52 2.79 -24.97 -31.15
CA ALA A 52 3.98 -24.54 -31.86
C ALA A 52 3.95 -23.05 -32.26
N GLU A 53 2.76 -22.49 -32.54
CA GLU A 53 2.63 -21.08 -32.91
C GLU A 53 2.87 -20.17 -31.72
N VAL A 54 2.32 -20.52 -30.56
CA VAL A 54 2.54 -19.81 -29.29
C VAL A 54 4.00 -19.88 -28.87
N LEU A 55 4.62 -21.06 -28.98
CA LEU A 55 6.04 -21.24 -28.68
C LEU A 55 6.91 -20.39 -29.63
N SER A 56 6.55 -20.31 -30.90
CA SER A 56 7.23 -19.48 -31.88
C SER A 56 7.04 -17.98 -31.62
N ALA A 57 5.87 -17.56 -31.13
CA ALA A 57 5.61 -16.19 -30.72
C ALA A 57 6.50 -15.78 -29.54
N ILE A 58 6.62 -16.62 -28.51
CA ILE A 58 7.52 -16.36 -27.37
C ILE A 58 8.98 -16.25 -27.82
N ASP A 59 9.43 -17.16 -28.69
CA ASP A 59 10.80 -17.09 -29.22
C ASP A 59 11.06 -15.77 -29.96
N ARG A 60 10.07 -15.24 -30.71
CA ARG A 60 10.18 -13.93 -31.39
C ARG A 60 10.18 -12.77 -30.40
N ILE A 61 9.31 -12.79 -29.38
CA ILE A 61 9.28 -11.77 -28.32
C ILE A 61 10.62 -11.76 -27.58
N ALA A 62 11.13 -12.92 -27.17
CA ALA A 62 12.40 -13.05 -26.45
C ALA A 62 13.64 -12.68 -27.29
N ALA A 63 13.55 -12.82 -28.61
CA ALA A 63 14.59 -12.42 -29.55
C ALA A 63 14.50 -10.93 -29.98
N SER A 64 13.46 -10.21 -29.56
CA SER A 64 13.29 -8.79 -29.86
C SER A 64 14.44 -7.97 -29.29
N LYS A 65 14.82 -6.90 -30.00
CA LYS A 65 15.84 -5.95 -29.52
C LYS A 65 15.42 -5.19 -28.27
N LEU A 66 14.12 -5.09 -28.02
CA LEU A 66 13.55 -4.42 -26.86
C LEU A 66 13.24 -5.40 -25.72
N ALA A 67 13.52 -6.70 -25.88
CA ALA A 67 13.14 -7.74 -24.92
C ALA A 67 13.67 -7.47 -23.49
N ASP A 68 14.90 -6.96 -23.34
CA ASP A 68 15.48 -6.64 -22.02
C ASP A 68 14.68 -5.54 -21.27
N GLN A 69 13.96 -4.69 -21.99
CA GLN A 69 13.12 -3.62 -21.43
C GLN A 69 11.67 -4.10 -21.31
N GLU A 70 11.13 -4.72 -22.35
CA GLU A 70 9.69 -4.95 -22.52
C GLU A 70 9.21 -6.31 -22.01
N PHE A 71 10.04 -7.35 -22.06
CA PHE A 71 9.63 -8.73 -21.75
C PHE A 71 9.05 -8.86 -20.33
N ARG A 72 9.56 -8.07 -19.36
CA ARG A 72 9.04 -8.04 -18.00
C ARG A 72 7.55 -7.66 -17.95
N PHE A 73 7.10 -6.74 -18.80
CA PHE A 73 5.70 -6.31 -18.85
C PHE A 73 4.84 -7.35 -19.55
N VAL A 74 5.36 -7.99 -20.60
CA VAL A 74 4.70 -9.10 -21.30
C VAL A 74 4.44 -10.26 -20.34
N LEU A 75 5.48 -10.70 -19.63
CA LEU A 75 5.39 -11.79 -18.66
C LEU A 75 4.48 -11.41 -17.50
N ASN A 76 4.59 -10.19 -16.98
CA ASN A 76 3.70 -9.71 -15.92
C ASN A 76 2.22 -9.75 -16.36
N ARG A 77 1.92 -9.31 -17.58
CA ARG A 77 0.57 -9.39 -18.14
C ARG A 77 0.10 -10.83 -18.28
N CYS A 78 0.95 -11.76 -18.69
CA CYS A 78 0.64 -13.19 -18.73
C CYS A 78 0.27 -13.74 -17.35
N CYS A 79 1.02 -13.39 -16.30
CA CYS A 79 0.68 -13.75 -14.92
C CYS A 79 -0.69 -13.19 -14.52
N HIS A 80 -0.93 -11.91 -14.78
CA HIS A 80 -2.18 -11.25 -14.40
C HIS A 80 -3.42 -11.74 -15.15
N ILE A 81 -3.29 -12.27 -16.38
CA ILE A 81 -4.39 -12.96 -17.07
C ILE A 81 -4.90 -14.14 -16.21
N LEU A 82 -3.99 -14.93 -15.65
CA LEU A 82 -4.34 -16.05 -14.76
C LEU A 82 -4.85 -15.54 -13.41
N VAL A 83 -4.11 -14.63 -12.79
CA VAL A 83 -4.40 -14.10 -11.44
C VAL A 83 -5.76 -13.42 -11.37
N ASN A 84 -6.10 -12.56 -12.34
CA ASN A 84 -7.38 -11.85 -12.34
C ASN A 84 -8.56 -12.83 -12.37
N ARG A 85 -8.45 -13.95 -13.10
CA ARG A 85 -9.48 -14.98 -13.09
C ARG A 85 -9.57 -15.66 -11.73
N TRP A 86 -8.46 -16.10 -11.17
CA TRP A 86 -8.44 -16.86 -9.92
C TRP A 86 -8.83 -16.00 -8.71
N GLN A 87 -8.50 -14.71 -8.72
CA GLN A 87 -8.87 -13.78 -7.66
C GLN A 87 -10.38 -13.66 -7.47
N THR A 88 -11.16 -13.72 -8.57
CA THR A 88 -12.64 -13.66 -8.52
C THR A 88 -13.28 -14.93 -7.95
N ARG A 89 -12.53 -16.04 -7.80
CA ARG A 89 -13.05 -17.36 -7.41
C ARG A 89 -12.35 -17.86 -6.15
N PRO A 90 -13.00 -17.86 -4.97
CA PRO A 90 -12.38 -18.27 -3.71
C PRO A 90 -11.65 -19.62 -3.79
N GLN A 91 -12.26 -20.62 -4.43
CA GLN A 91 -11.67 -21.96 -4.59
C GLN A 91 -10.39 -22.00 -5.44
N SER A 92 -10.12 -20.96 -6.23
CA SER A 92 -8.94 -20.88 -7.10
C SER A 92 -7.87 -19.93 -6.57
N GLN A 93 -8.14 -19.19 -5.49
CA GLN A 93 -7.21 -18.19 -4.95
C GLN A 93 -5.88 -18.81 -4.48
N ALA A 94 -5.90 -20.05 -3.98
CA ALA A 94 -4.71 -20.79 -3.59
C ALA A 94 -3.76 -21.09 -4.76
N ALA A 95 -4.21 -20.99 -6.02
CA ALA A 95 -3.37 -21.18 -7.20
C ALA A 95 -2.44 -19.98 -7.47
N ILE A 96 -2.78 -18.78 -6.97
CA ILE A 96 -1.95 -17.57 -7.15
C ILE A 96 -0.57 -17.73 -6.51
N PRO A 97 -0.42 -18.09 -5.22
CA PRO A 97 0.90 -18.33 -4.64
C PRO A 97 1.64 -19.50 -5.30
N GLN A 98 0.93 -20.54 -5.78
CA GLN A 98 1.53 -21.65 -6.52
C GLN A 98 2.10 -21.23 -7.88
N LEU A 99 1.42 -20.32 -8.60
CA LEU A 99 1.96 -19.73 -9.82
C LEU A 99 3.20 -18.90 -9.55
N ILE A 100 3.29 -18.23 -8.41
CA ILE A 100 4.45 -17.42 -8.05
C ILE A 100 5.64 -18.31 -7.70
N SER A 101 5.42 -19.43 -7.00
CA SER A 101 6.50 -20.31 -6.56
C SER A 101 7.26 -20.99 -7.71
N ILE A 102 6.63 -21.21 -8.88
CA ILE A 102 7.34 -21.84 -10.02
C ILE A 102 8.51 -21.00 -10.54
N PHE A 103 8.54 -19.69 -10.27
CA PHE A 103 9.65 -18.82 -10.65
C PHE A 103 10.87 -18.96 -9.75
N GLU A 104 10.68 -19.49 -8.53
CA GLU A 104 11.74 -19.76 -7.56
C GLU A 104 12.35 -21.16 -7.76
N GLU A 105 11.67 -22.01 -8.54
CA GLU A 105 12.10 -23.38 -8.81
C GLU A 105 13.01 -23.47 -10.05
N PRO A 106 14.05 -24.33 -10.02
CA PRO A 106 14.86 -24.56 -11.20
C PRO A 106 14.05 -25.26 -12.30
N PRO A 107 14.45 -25.11 -13.58
CA PRO A 107 13.81 -25.83 -14.69
C PRO A 107 13.83 -27.34 -14.45
N SER A 108 12.69 -27.98 -14.63
CA SER A 108 12.53 -29.42 -14.46
C SER A 108 13.03 -30.23 -15.66
N ARG A 109 13.11 -29.61 -16.84
CA ARG A 109 13.48 -30.26 -18.09
C ARG A 109 14.78 -29.72 -18.67
N TYR A 110 15.65 -30.64 -19.07
CA TYR A 110 16.87 -30.33 -19.79
C TYR A 110 16.58 -30.08 -21.27
N VAL A 111 17.32 -29.15 -21.88
CA VAL A 111 17.22 -28.87 -23.32
C VAL A 111 18.07 -29.89 -24.06
N THR A 112 17.42 -30.88 -24.67
CA THR A 112 18.09 -31.92 -25.49
C THR A 112 18.28 -31.48 -26.94
N GLU A 113 17.48 -30.52 -27.42
CA GLU A 113 17.53 -30.02 -28.80
C GLU A 113 18.54 -28.87 -28.96
N PHE A 114 19.65 -29.15 -29.64
CA PHE A 114 20.71 -28.16 -29.89
C PHE A 114 20.23 -26.87 -30.59
N GLY A 115 19.21 -26.96 -31.46
CA GLY A 115 18.63 -25.80 -32.15
C GLY A 115 17.83 -24.87 -31.25
N ARG A 116 17.15 -25.41 -30.22
CA ARG A 116 16.36 -24.65 -29.24
C ARG A 116 17.17 -24.13 -28.05
N SER A 117 18.37 -24.67 -27.85
CA SER A 117 19.27 -24.28 -26.75
C SER A 117 19.52 -22.77 -26.64
N ARG A 118 19.58 -22.05 -27.77
CA ARG A 118 19.80 -20.59 -27.75
C ARG A 118 18.57 -19.80 -27.31
N SER A 119 17.41 -20.07 -27.91
CA SER A 119 16.16 -19.38 -27.58
C SER A 119 15.74 -19.64 -26.13
N VAL A 120 15.86 -20.89 -25.66
CA VAL A 120 15.55 -21.25 -24.26
C VAL A 120 16.51 -20.55 -23.29
N ARG A 121 17.80 -20.46 -23.60
CA ARG A 121 18.75 -19.71 -22.77
C ARG A 121 18.39 -18.22 -22.70
N ARG A 122 18.00 -17.63 -23.84
CA ARG A 122 17.56 -16.23 -23.87
C ARG A 122 16.30 -16.02 -23.02
N LEU A 123 15.29 -16.88 -23.17
CA LEU A 123 14.08 -16.84 -22.37
C LEU A 123 14.37 -16.93 -20.87
N ARG A 124 15.19 -17.90 -20.46
CA ARG A 124 15.57 -18.08 -19.05
C ARG A 124 16.33 -16.88 -18.49
N SER A 125 17.18 -16.22 -19.29
CA SER A 125 17.83 -14.96 -18.90
C SER A 125 16.81 -13.88 -18.61
N LEU A 126 15.84 -13.68 -19.51
CA LEU A 126 14.80 -12.66 -19.34
C LEU A 126 13.88 -12.95 -18.14
N ILE A 127 13.66 -14.23 -17.81
CA ILE A 127 12.92 -14.63 -16.61
C ILE A 127 13.73 -14.32 -15.35
N SER A 128 15.05 -14.53 -15.37
CA SER A 128 15.92 -14.10 -14.27
C SER A 128 15.80 -12.59 -14.03
N ASP A 129 15.85 -11.80 -15.10
CA ASP A 129 15.69 -10.34 -15.01
C ASP A 129 14.29 -9.93 -14.51
N PHE A 130 13.26 -10.71 -14.86
CA PHE A 130 11.90 -10.49 -14.36
C PHE A 130 11.78 -10.77 -12.86
N VAL A 131 12.40 -11.83 -12.35
CA VAL A 131 12.36 -12.17 -10.92
C VAL A 131 13.01 -11.07 -10.06
N GLU A 132 13.96 -10.32 -10.60
CA GLU A 132 14.59 -9.18 -9.94
C GLU A 132 13.81 -7.85 -10.09
N SER A 133 12.68 -7.86 -10.82
CA SER A 133 11.93 -6.65 -11.17
C SER A 133 10.87 -6.24 -10.14
N GLU A 134 10.48 -4.95 -10.18
CA GLU A 134 9.35 -4.45 -9.36
C GLU A 134 8.02 -5.12 -9.72
N GLN A 135 7.85 -5.57 -10.97
CA GLN A 135 6.66 -6.29 -11.42
C GLN A 135 6.50 -7.62 -10.66
N PHE A 136 7.58 -8.40 -10.55
CA PHE A 136 7.55 -9.66 -9.81
C PHE A 136 7.39 -9.44 -8.30
N LEU A 137 8.02 -8.41 -7.74
CA LEU A 137 7.84 -8.04 -6.34
C LEU A 137 6.37 -7.69 -6.03
N ALA A 138 5.71 -6.91 -6.88
CA ALA A 138 4.29 -6.59 -6.76
C ALA A 138 3.42 -7.86 -6.84
N LEU A 139 3.76 -8.80 -7.74
CA LEU A 139 3.08 -10.08 -7.87
C LEU A 139 3.26 -10.95 -6.62
N GLN A 140 4.47 -11.04 -6.05
CA GLN A 140 4.73 -11.75 -4.80
C GLN A 140 3.88 -11.19 -3.65
N ARG A 141 3.79 -9.85 -3.53
CA ARG A 141 2.96 -9.19 -2.52
C ARG A 141 1.48 -9.50 -2.71
N LEU A 142 1.00 -9.51 -3.96
CA LEU A 142 -0.38 -9.89 -4.27
C LEU A 142 -0.67 -11.33 -3.84
N GLY A 143 0.25 -12.26 -4.11
CA GLY A 143 0.16 -13.64 -3.62
C GLY A 143 0.01 -13.72 -2.09
N ARG A 144 0.82 -12.93 -1.36
CA ARG A 144 0.74 -12.85 0.11
C ARG A 144 -0.60 -12.31 0.62
N VAL A 145 -1.17 -11.30 -0.06
CA VAL A 145 -2.47 -10.72 0.31
C VAL A 145 -3.61 -11.74 0.12
N VAL A 146 -3.54 -12.54 -0.94
CA VAL A 146 -4.60 -13.50 -1.31
C VAL A 146 -4.48 -14.83 -0.57
N SER A 147 -3.30 -15.18 -0.06
CA SER A 147 -3.09 -16.44 0.65
C SER A 147 -3.82 -16.45 2.00
N GLU A 148 -4.61 -17.51 2.26
CA GLU A 148 -5.41 -17.69 3.48
C GLU A 148 -4.59 -18.11 4.72
N SER A 149 -3.27 -18.24 4.60
CA SER A 149 -2.39 -18.71 5.67
C SER A 149 -2.61 -17.93 6.97
N GLN A 150 -3.02 -18.68 7.99
CA GLN A 150 -3.46 -18.21 9.31
C GLN A 150 -2.37 -17.44 10.07
N ASP A 151 -2.84 -16.49 10.88
CA ASP A 151 -2.17 -15.79 12.00
C ASP A 151 -0.64 -15.78 11.92
N THR A 152 -0.12 -14.64 11.45
CA THR A 152 1.31 -14.26 11.47
C THR A 152 1.97 -14.72 12.77
N ALA A 153 2.92 -15.64 12.66
CA ALA A 153 3.76 -16.07 13.76
C ALA A 153 4.43 -14.84 14.42
N VAL A 154 4.65 -14.92 15.74
CA VAL A 154 5.51 -13.98 16.47
C VAL A 154 6.88 -13.95 15.76
N ASN A 155 7.43 -12.77 15.47
CA ASN A 155 8.63 -12.53 14.65
C ASN A 155 8.50 -12.69 13.11
N SER A 156 7.31 -12.51 12.54
CA SER A 156 7.14 -12.46 11.08
C SER A 156 7.82 -11.23 10.45
N SER A 157 8.23 -11.32 9.18
CA SER A 157 8.73 -10.16 8.44
C SER A 157 7.62 -9.13 8.22
N VAL A 158 7.98 -7.84 8.15
CA VAL A 158 7.02 -6.76 7.87
C VAL A 158 6.31 -6.98 6.54
N GLY A 159 6.98 -7.58 5.55
CA GLY A 159 6.40 -7.95 4.26
C GLY A 159 5.19 -8.88 4.33
N LEU A 160 5.05 -9.69 5.38
CA LEU A 160 3.88 -10.54 5.60
C LEU A 160 2.68 -9.75 6.15
N LEU A 161 2.91 -8.56 6.69
CA LEU A 161 1.87 -7.69 7.22
C LEU A 161 1.13 -6.90 6.13
N ILE A 162 1.54 -6.97 4.85
CA ILE A 162 0.92 -6.20 3.76
C ILE A 162 -0.60 -6.36 3.74
N ARG A 163 -1.12 -7.56 3.98
CA ARG A 163 -2.57 -7.87 4.01
C ARG A 163 -3.36 -7.03 5.02
N ARG A 164 -2.70 -6.54 6.07
CA ARG A 164 -3.27 -5.71 7.13
C ARG A 164 -3.43 -4.25 6.75
N TYR A 165 -2.78 -3.81 5.68
CA TYR A 165 -2.68 -2.39 5.31
C TYR A 165 -3.26 -2.12 3.90
N PRO A 166 -4.60 -2.20 3.73
CA PRO A 166 -5.24 -1.98 2.43
C PRO A 166 -4.90 -0.64 1.79
N TYR A 167 -4.66 0.41 2.59
CA TYR A 167 -4.28 1.74 2.11
C TYR A 167 -2.94 1.76 1.35
N LEU A 168 -2.13 0.69 1.41
CA LEU A 168 -0.90 0.56 0.63
C LEU A 168 -1.09 -0.13 -0.72
N TYR A 169 -2.24 -0.77 -0.99
CA TYR A 169 -2.36 -1.73 -2.09
C TYR A 169 -2.09 -1.10 -3.47
N GLU A 170 -2.66 0.07 -3.74
CA GLU A 170 -2.40 0.80 -5.01
C GLU A 170 -0.92 1.14 -5.23
N HIS A 171 -0.10 1.20 -4.17
CA HIS A 171 1.31 1.56 -4.28
C HIS A 171 2.28 0.39 -4.05
N CYS A 172 1.79 -0.74 -3.54
CA CYS A 172 2.60 -1.92 -3.25
C CYS A 172 2.31 -3.11 -4.18
N LEU A 173 1.10 -3.19 -4.75
CA LEU A 173 0.63 -4.31 -5.59
C LEU A 173 0.55 -3.94 -7.07
N LEU A 174 0.79 -2.68 -7.41
CA LEU A 174 0.87 -2.19 -8.78
C LEU A 174 2.29 -1.75 -9.06
N ALA A 175 2.76 -2.02 -10.27
CA ALA A 175 4.06 -1.60 -10.78
C ALA A 175 3.86 -0.70 -12.00
N ASP A 176 4.95 -0.07 -12.45
CA ASP A 176 4.92 0.63 -13.73
C ASP A 176 4.48 -0.34 -14.84
N GLY A 177 3.68 0.17 -15.77
CA GLY A 177 3.10 -0.64 -16.85
C GLY A 177 1.89 -1.51 -16.45
N SER A 178 1.39 -1.41 -15.21
CA SER A 178 0.17 -2.14 -14.82
C SER A 178 -1.05 -1.75 -15.67
N THR A 179 -1.76 -2.76 -16.19
CA THR A 179 -2.92 -2.54 -17.07
C THR A 179 -4.13 -2.00 -16.30
N TYR A 180 -5.10 -1.44 -17.01
CA TYR A 180 -6.33 -0.93 -16.40
C TYR A 180 -7.08 -2.03 -15.63
N GLU A 181 -7.13 -3.25 -16.16
CA GLU A 181 -7.78 -4.38 -15.51
C GLU A 181 -7.07 -4.75 -14.20
N GLN A 182 -5.73 -4.70 -14.17
CA GLN A 182 -4.94 -4.94 -12.96
C GLN A 182 -5.23 -3.87 -11.90
N GLN A 183 -5.23 -2.59 -12.31
CA GLN A 183 -5.54 -1.47 -11.41
C GLN A 183 -6.94 -1.62 -10.80
N GLN A 184 -7.93 -2.02 -11.61
CA GLN A 184 -9.29 -2.22 -11.14
C GLN A 184 -9.39 -3.40 -10.16
N ALA A 185 -8.74 -4.53 -10.45
CA ALA A 185 -8.72 -5.69 -9.57
C ALA A 185 -8.08 -5.38 -8.21
N VAL A 186 -7.00 -4.59 -8.19
CA VAL A 186 -6.35 -4.14 -6.96
C VAL A 186 -7.25 -3.19 -6.16
N ARG A 187 -7.94 -2.25 -6.82
CA ARG A 187 -8.91 -1.35 -6.16
C ARG A 187 -10.05 -2.10 -5.51
N GLU A 188 -10.60 -3.11 -6.18
CA GLU A 188 -11.67 -3.94 -5.63
C GLU A 188 -11.18 -4.73 -4.41
N LEU A 189 -9.97 -5.29 -4.48
CA LEU A 189 -9.33 -5.98 -3.36
C LEU A 189 -9.11 -5.04 -2.17
N GLN A 190 -8.60 -3.84 -2.44
CA GLN A 190 -8.39 -2.80 -1.42
C GLN A 190 -9.72 -2.40 -0.76
N ALA A 191 -10.76 -2.12 -1.55
CA ALA A 191 -12.06 -1.74 -1.03
C ALA A 191 -12.68 -2.84 -0.16
N LYS A 192 -12.56 -4.10 -0.58
CA LYS A 192 -13.04 -5.26 0.20
C LYS A 192 -12.28 -5.40 1.52
N ALA A 193 -10.95 -5.34 1.49
CA ALA A 193 -10.12 -5.50 2.67
C ALA A 193 -10.29 -4.33 3.66
N GLN A 194 -10.38 -3.10 3.15
CA GLN A 194 -10.66 -1.92 3.95
C GLN A 194 -12.03 -2.02 4.63
N ARG A 195 -13.08 -2.40 3.89
CA ARG A 195 -14.43 -2.59 4.46
C ARG A 195 -14.46 -3.65 5.55
N GLN A 196 -13.76 -4.76 5.37
CA GLN A 196 -13.68 -5.81 6.39
C GLN A 196 -13.01 -5.27 7.67
N TYR A 197 -11.86 -4.61 7.52
CA TYR A 197 -11.17 -3.98 8.66
C TYR A 197 -12.06 -2.97 9.39
N GLU A 198 -12.81 -2.16 8.65
CA GLU A 198 -13.73 -1.16 9.20
C GLU A 198 -14.88 -1.79 10.01
N ILE A 199 -15.44 -2.89 9.51
CA ILE A 199 -16.46 -3.69 10.22
C ILE A 199 -15.88 -4.27 11.50
N ASP A 200 -14.71 -4.90 11.42
CA ASP A 200 -14.06 -5.55 12.57
C ASP A 200 -13.71 -4.51 13.65
N LEU A 201 -13.22 -3.34 13.25
CA LEU A 201 -12.92 -2.23 14.15
C LEU A 201 -14.18 -1.72 14.85
N SER A 202 -15.27 -1.51 14.11
CA SER A 202 -16.55 -1.06 14.68
C SER A 202 -17.13 -2.08 15.67
N GLN A 203 -17.08 -3.38 15.33
CA GLN A 203 -17.51 -4.46 16.22
C GLN A 203 -16.70 -4.49 17.51
N TYR A 204 -15.38 -4.38 17.40
CA TYR A 204 -14.48 -4.36 18.56
C TYR A 204 -14.72 -3.14 19.46
N VAL A 205 -14.86 -1.93 18.89
CA VAL A 205 -15.16 -0.72 19.68
C VAL A 205 -16.51 -0.84 20.38
N THR A 206 -17.54 -1.33 19.67
CA THR A 206 -18.88 -1.56 20.25
C THR A 206 -18.81 -2.56 21.41
N TYR A 207 -18.05 -3.64 21.24
CA TYR A 207 -17.81 -4.62 22.30
C TYR A 207 -17.16 -3.98 23.52
N GLN A 208 -16.10 -3.19 23.35
CA GLN A 208 -15.42 -2.54 24.46
C GLN A 208 -16.31 -1.53 25.21
N VAL A 209 -17.09 -0.72 24.50
CA VAL A 209 -18.02 0.25 25.11
C VAL A 209 -19.09 -0.47 25.95
N ARG A 210 -19.69 -1.54 25.41
CA ARG A 210 -20.68 -2.34 26.14
C ARG A 210 -20.05 -3.00 27.37
N ARG A 211 -18.82 -3.51 27.24
CA ARG A 211 -18.10 -4.12 28.35
C ARG A 211 -17.85 -3.11 29.48
N SER A 212 -17.43 -1.88 29.15
CA SER A 212 -17.23 -0.84 30.16
C SER A 212 -18.53 -0.40 30.82
N GLN A 213 -19.63 -0.26 30.06
CA GLN A 213 -20.94 0.11 30.62
C GLN A 213 -21.46 -0.95 31.59
N ILE A 214 -21.38 -2.23 31.22
CA ILE A 214 -21.82 -3.32 32.11
C ILE A 214 -20.94 -3.39 33.35
N ALA A 215 -19.61 -3.27 33.21
CA ALA A 215 -18.68 -3.29 34.35
C ALA A 215 -18.84 -2.07 35.30
N GLN A 216 -19.41 -0.95 34.82
CA GLN A 216 -19.76 0.18 35.67
C GLN A 216 -21.10 -0.03 36.39
N SER A 217 -22.05 -0.72 35.75
CA SER A 217 -23.38 -0.99 36.31
C SER A 217 -23.50 -2.27 37.15
N ALA A 218 -22.56 -3.21 36.97
CA ALA A 218 -22.54 -4.56 37.53
C ALA A 218 -21.09 -5.07 37.68
N SER A 219 -20.89 -6.34 38.04
CA SER A 219 -19.53 -6.89 38.18
C SER A 219 -18.86 -7.20 36.82
N PRO A 220 -17.51 -7.11 36.72
CA PRO A 220 -16.77 -7.43 35.49
C PRO A 220 -16.91 -8.90 35.06
N GLU A 221 -17.17 -9.81 36.00
CA GLU A 221 -17.47 -11.22 35.73
C GLU A 221 -18.80 -11.40 34.98
N LEU A 222 -19.80 -10.60 35.33
CA LEU A 222 -21.10 -10.57 34.65
C LEU A 222 -20.97 -10.05 33.22
N ALA A 223 -20.17 -8.99 33.00
CA ALA A 223 -19.88 -8.48 31.66
C ALA A 223 -19.25 -9.54 30.75
N SER A 224 -18.35 -10.36 31.31
CA SER A 224 -17.64 -11.42 30.61
C SER A 224 -18.53 -12.63 30.29
N ARG A 225 -19.57 -12.87 31.09
CA ARG A 225 -20.58 -13.92 30.82
C ARG A 225 -21.63 -13.48 29.79
N LEU A 226 -21.98 -12.19 29.77
CA LEU A 226 -23.05 -11.65 28.92
C LEU A 226 -22.60 -11.29 27.50
N LEU A 227 -21.32 -10.94 27.31
CA LEU A 227 -20.79 -10.50 26.02
C LEU A 227 -19.83 -11.52 25.43
N LYS A 228 -20.01 -11.85 24.14
CA LYS A 228 -19.03 -12.63 23.38
C LYS A 228 -17.77 -11.78 23.16
N PRO A 229 -16.56 -12.29 23.48
CA PRO A 229 -15.32 -11.55 23.26
C PRO A 229 -15.09 -11.33 21.76
N VAL A 230 -14.71 -10.11 21.40
CA VAL A 230 -14.31 -9.73 20.04
C VAL A 230 -12.81 -9.47 20.02
N LYS A 231 -12.08 -10.07 19.07
CA LYS A 231 -10.63 -9.91 18.92
C LYS A 231 -10.30 -8.47 18.47
N ASN A 232 -9.22 -7.91 19.01
CA ASN A 232 -8.68 -6.64 18.53
C ASN A 232 -8.20 -6.80 17.07
N PRO A 233 -8.74 -6.02 16.11
CA PRO A 233 -8.37 -6.13 14.70
C PRO A 233 -7.07 -5.38 14.35
N THR A 234 -6.34 -4.87 15.34
CA THR A 234 -5.05 -4.17 15.18
C THR A 234 -3.92 -4.94 15.87
N LEU A 235 -2.68 -4.58 15.57
CA LEU A 235 -1.49 -5.05 16.31
C LEU A 235 -1.15 -4.15 17.50
N LEU A 236 -1.97 -3.13 17.78
CA LEU A 236 -1.82 -2.30 18.97
C LEU A 236 -2.36 -3.04 20.20
N SER A 237 -1.80 -2.75 21.37
CA SER A 237 -2.43 -3.17 22.63
C SER A 237 -3.83 -2.56 22.74
N ASP A 238 -4.73 -3.19 23.51
CA ASP A 238 -6.07 -2.65 23.74
C ASP A 238 -6.03 -1.20 24.27
N ARG A 239 -5.04 -0.89 25.13
CA ARG A 239 -4.81 0.45 25.67
C ARG A 239 -4.37 1.43 24.58
N ASP A 240 -3.43 1.05 23.73
CA ASP A 240 -2.90 1.91 22.67
C ASP A 240 -3.95 2.16 21.60
N LEU A 241 -4.73 1.13 21.23
CA LEU A 241 -5.86 1.27 20.32
C LEU A 241 -6.91 2.24 20.89
N CYS A 242 -7.26 2.11 22.17
CA CYS A 242 -8.19 3.04 22.82
C CYS A 242 -7.64 4.48 22.81
N THR A 243 -6.34 4.66 23.03
CA THR A 243 -5.68 5.96 22.98
C THR A 243 -5.72 6.55 21.58
N ALA A 244 -5.37 5.76 20.56
CA ALA A 244 -5.44 6.16 19.15
C ALA A 244 -6.88 6.53 18.73
N LEU A 245 -7.86 5.72 19.11
CA LEU A 245 -9.27 5.95 18.82
C LEU A 245 -9.80 7.24 19.46
N LYS A 246 -9.51 7.48 20.74
CA LYS A 246 -9.84 8.75 21.40
C LYS A 246 -9.15 9.93 20.72
N HIS A 247 -7.92 9.73 20.27
CA HIS A 247 -7.15 10.76 19.60
C HIS A 247 -7.72 11.11 18.21
N PHE A 248 -8.06 10.12 17.39
CA PHE A 248 -8.45 10.35 15.98
C PHE A 248 -9.96 10.51 15.75
N ALA A 249 -10.81 9.84 16.54
CA ALA A 249 -12.27 9.91 16.42
C ALA A 249 -12.93 10.73 17.54
N GLY A 250 -12.26 10.87 18.69
CA GLY A 250 -12.77 11.63 19.82
C GLY A 250 -12.52 13.14 19.72
N LYS A 251 -12.97 13.86 20.74
CA LYS A 251 -12.68 15.29 20.94
C LYS A 251 -11.29 15.45 21.57
N SER A 252 -10.25 15.18 20.79
CA SER A 252 -8.86 15.18 21.27
C SER A 252 -8.22 16.58 21.32
N GLN A 253 -8.78 17.55 20.60
CA GLN A 253 -8.36 18.96 20.57
C GLN A 253 -9.31 19.79 21.46
N GLY A 254 -9.42 19.43 22.73
CA GLY A 254 -10.39 20.02 23.67
C GLY A 254 -11.82 19.57 23.38
N ALA A 255 -12.69 20.48 22.92
CA ALA A 255 -14.09 20.16 22.57
C ALA A 255 -14.29 19.78 21.09
N GLN A 256 -13.21 19.71 20.31
CA GLN A 256 -13.23 19.58 18.85
C GLN A 256 -12.56 18.30 18.37
N THR A 257 -13.06 17.77 17.26
CA THR A 257 -12.42 16.68 16.51
C THR A 257 -11.37 17.21 15.53
N TYR A 258 -10.49 16.34 15.03
CA TYR A 258 -9.54 16.71 13.98
C TYR A 258 -10.22 17.31 12.73
N ARG A 259 -11.40 16.79 12.36
CA ARG A 259 -12.20 17.33 11.25
C ARG A 259 -12.66 18.76 11.52
N ASP A 260 -13.12 19.05 12.74
CA ASP A 260 -13.57 20.40 13.13
C ASP A 260 -12.43 21.41 13.06
N VAL A 261 -11.26 21.05 13.59
CA VAL A 261 -10.08 21.94 13.61
C VAL A 261 -9.58 22.19 12.18
N ALA A 262 -9.52 21.17 11.32
CA ALA A 262 -9.16 21.33 9.92
C ALA A 262 -10.16 22.21 9.15
N GLN A 263 -11.47 22.02 9.35
CA GLN A 263 -12.50 22.83 8.70
C GLN A 263 -12.40 24.30 9.09
N ARG A 264 -12.12 24.59 10.37
CA ARG A 264 -11.88 25.97 10.84
C ARG A 264 -10.65 26.58 10.19
N PHE A 265 -9.55 25.83 10.08
CA PHE A 265 -8.36 26.29 9.39
C PHE A 265 -8.63 26.62 7.92
N ILE A 266 -9.33 25.73 7.19
CA ILE A 266 -9.69 25.96 5.77
C ILE A 266 -10.57 27.21 5.64
N THR A 267 -11.57 27.37 6.52
CA THR A 267 -12.49 28.51 6.47
C THR A 267 -11.78 29.82 6.81
N GLY A 268 -10.85 29.80 7.78
CA GLY A 268 -10.03 30.96 8.14
C GLY A 268 -9.05 31.33 7.04
N SER A 269 -8.32 30.36 6.50
CA SER A 269 -7.31 30.56 5.45
C SER A 269 -7.88 31.02 4.10
N ALA A 270 -9.17 30.79 3.82
CA ALA A 270 -9.84 31.36 2.65
C ALA A 270 -9.79 32.90 2.60
N HIS A 271 -9.58 33.54 3.74
CA HIS A 271 -9.49 35.00 3.88
C HIS A 271 -8.03 35.51 3.92
N ALA A 272 -7.04 34.62 3.86
CA ALA A 272 -5.64 35.03 3.88
C ALA A 272 -5.28 35.80 2.60
N GLN A 273 -4.67 36.96 2.79
CA GLN A 273 -4.44 37.92 1.71
C GLN A 273 -3.32 37.51 0.75
N SER A 274 -2.46 36.57 1.16
CA SER A 274 -1.32 36.10 0.39
C SER A 274 -0.98 34.65 0.74
N PHE A 275 -0.29 33.97 -0.17
CA PHE A 275 0.22 32.62 0.06
C PHE A 275 1.22 32.59 1.23
N ARG A 276 2.00 33.65 1.44
CA ARG A 276 2.89 33.76 2.61
C ARG A 276 2.11 33.73 3.92
N ALA A 277 1.04 34.51 4.05
CA ALA A 277 0.20 34.51 5.25
C ALA A 277 -0.39 33.12 5.51
N PHE A 278 -0.81 32.41 4.47
CA PHE A 278 -1.24 31.02 4.60
C PHE A 278 -0.15 30.09 5.14
N LYS A 279 1.10 30.24 4.70
CA LYS A 279 2.21 29.44 5.22
C LYS A 279 2.49 29.72 6.70
N ASP A 280 2.39 30.97 7.12
CA ASP A 280 2.53 31.36 8.53
C ASP A 280 1.38 30.78 9.39
N ASP A 281 0.14 30.84 8.90
CA ASP A 281 -1.01 30.22 9.57
C ASP A 281 -0.88 28.69 9.63
N LEU A 282 -0.40 28.07 8.55
CA LEU A 282 -0.18 26.62 8.46
C LEU A 282 0.89 26.15 9.46
N TYR A 283 1.97 26.93 9.60
CA TYR A 283 2.97 26.69 10.63
C TYR A 283 2.34 26.63 12.02
N GLN A 284 1.57 27.66 12.40
CA GLN A 284 0.89 27.71 13.71
C GLN A 284 -0.10 26.56 13.90
N TYR A 285 -0.84 26.22 12.84
CA TYR A 285 -1.79 25.11 12.87
C TYR A 285 -1.11 23.76 13.16
N ILE A 286 0.05 23.50 12.56
CA ILE A 286 0.82 22.27 12.77
C ILE A 286 1.46 22.27 14.16
N THR A 287 2.11 23.37 14.56
CA THR A 287 2.83 23.45 15.84
C THR A 287 1.91 23.51 17.06
N SER A 288 0.63 23.87 16.88
CA SER A 288 -0.35 23.94 17.99
C SER A 288 -0.52 22.64 18.79
N SER A 289 -0.22 21.49 18.18
CA SER A 289 -0.29 20.16 18.84
C SER A 289 1.07 19.55 19.14
N VAL A 290 2.16 20.27 18.89
CA VAL A 290 3.52 19.81 19.16
C VAL A 290 3.91 20.29 20.56
N ASN A 291 4.47 19.39 21.38
CA ASN A 291 4.97 19.77 22.70
C ASN A 291 6.00 20.91 22.58
N SER A 292 5.81 21.99 23.35
CA SER A 292 6.70 23.17 23.37
C SER A 292 8.16 22.81 23.60
N ASP A 293 8.43 21.80 24.44
CA ASP A 293 9.78 21.38 24.81
C ASP A 293 10.49 20.67 23.66
N TYR A 294 9.78 19.93 22.81
CA TYR A 294 10.34 19.29 21.62
C TYR A 294 10.39 20.28 20.45
N GLY A 295 9.26 20.93 20.17
CA GLY A 295 9.11 21.88 19.07
C GLY A 295 10.13 23.02 19.14
N GLY A 296 10.33 23.59 20.32
CA GLY A 296 11.23 24.72 20.54
C GLY A 296 12.73 24.43 20.33
N ARG A 297 13.16 23.16 20.31
CA ARG A 297 14.58 22.81 20.13
C ARG A 297 15.03 22.94 18.69
N GLN A 298 14.37 22.21 17.78
CA GLN A 298 14.83 22.08 16.40
C GLN A 298 13.69 21.94 15.41
N PHE A 299 12.66 21.16 15.75
CA PHE A 299 11.57 20.83 14.82
C PHE A 299 10.83 22.07 14.30
N ASN A 300 10.44 23.01 15.17
CA ASN A 300 9.67 24.19 14.74
C ASN A 300 10.48 25.07 13.77
N ASN A 301 11.78 25.25 14.02
CA ASN A 301 12.65 26.03 13.15
C ASN A 301 12.83 25.36 11.78
N GLN A 302 13.01 24.03 11.77
CA GLN A 302 13.09 23.26 10.53
C GLN A 302 11.79 23.32 9.73
N LEU A 303 10.64 23.14 10.39
CA LEU A 303 9.33 23.25 9.76
C LEU A 303 9.10 24.64 9.18
N TYR A 304 9.45 25.70 9.92
CA TYR A 304 9.31 27.08 9.45
C TYR A 304 10.19 27.35 8.23
N SER A 305 11.46 26.90 8.25
CA SER A 305 12.33 27.03 7.07
C SER A 305 11.77 26.27 5.88
N GLN A 306 11.33 25.03 6.07
CA GLN A 306 10.76 24.21 5.01
C GLN A 306 9.53 24.87 4.37
N LEU A 307 8.65 25.45 5.19
CA LEU A 307 7.49 26.20 4.70
C LEU A 307 7.93 27.47 3.95
N ARG A 308 8.82 28.28 4.53
CA ARG A 308 9.31 29.50 3.88
C ARG A 308 9.91 29.20 2.50
N ASP A 309 10.74 28.17 2.41
CA ASP A 309 11.48 27.80 1.21
C ASP A 309 10.59 27.06 0.19
N THR A 310 9.35 26.69 0.57
CA THR A 310 8.34 26.14 -0.33
C THR A 310 7.70 27.25 -1.19
N LEU A 311 7.97 27.20 -2.49
CA LEU A 311 7.41 28.08 -3.53
C LEU A 311 7.51 29.59 -3.18
N PRO A 312 8.71 30.13 -2.93
CA PRO A 312 8.89 31.52 -2.51
C PRO A 312 8.40 32.52 -3.56
N ASP A 313 8.52 32.18 -4.84
CA ASP A 313 8.07 33.03 -5.97
C ASP A 313 6.54 33.23 -6.00
N SER A 314 5.80 32.39 -5.29
CA SER A 314 4.34 32.46 -5.18
C SER A 314 3.87 33.19 -3.92
N ASP A 315 4.75 33.68 -3.06
CA ASP A 315 4.40 34.25 -1.74
C ASP A 315 3.37 35.38 -1.80
N SER A 316 3.46 36.24 -2.82
CA SER A 316 2.54 37.37 -3.02
C SER A 316 1.24 36.99 -3.75
N GLN A 317 1.12 35.75 -4.22
CA GLN A 317 -0.04 35.30 -4.99
C GLN A 317 -1.22 34.98 -4.06
N LYS A 318 -2.43 35.02 -4.63
CA LYS A 318 -3.63 34.52 -3.95
C LYS A 318 -3.56 33.00 -3.85
N ILE A 319 -4.04 32.48 -2.73
CA ILE A 319 -4.09 31.04 -2.46
C ILE A 319 -5.01 30.37 -3.46
N ASN A 320 -4.59 29.21 -3.94
CA ASN A 320 -5.38 28.35 -4.81
C ASN A 320 -5.11 26.88 -4.49
N ASP A 321 -5.95 26.00 -5.04
CA ASP A 321 -5.85 24.55 -4.84
C ASP A 321 -4.47 23.98 -5.19
N PHE A 322 -3.83 24.48 -6.24
CA PHE A 322 -2.51 24.00 -6.66
C PHE A 322 -1.45 24.29 -5.61
N LEU A 323 -1.42 25.51 -5.07
CA LEU A 323 -0.48 25.92 -4.03
C LEU A 323 -0.69 25.10 -2.75
N ILE A 324 -1.95 24.85 -2.36
CA ILE A 324 -2.28 24.03 -1.18
C ILE A 324 -1.79 22.59 -1.40
N VAL A 325 -2.16 21.95 -2.51
CA VAL A 325 -1.75 20.56 -2.81
C VAL A 325 -0.23 20.45 -2.83
N ARG A 326 0.47 21.36 -3.52
CA ARG A 326 1.93 21.31 -3.65
C ARG A 326 2.62 21.48 -2.29
N THR A 327 2.15 22.41 -1.46
CA THR A 327 2.69 22.64 -0.11
C THR A 327 2.44 21.45 0.80
N CYS A 328 1.21 20.92 0.84
CA CYS A 328 0.88 19.75 1.63
C CYS A 328 1.69 18.52 1.19
N SER A 329 1.84 18.28 -0.12
CA SER A 329 2.68 17.19 -0.64
C SER A 329 4.15 17.34 -0.22
N GLN A 330 4.73 18.55 -0.32
CA GLN A 330 6.11 18.80 0.11
C GLN A 330 6.30 18.65 1.62
N LEU A 331 5.33 19.08 2.43
CA LEU A 331 5.34 18.83 3.87
C LEU A 331 5.33 17.34 4.20
N LEU A 332 4.49 16.55 3.51
CA LEU A 332 4.48 15.11 3.72
C LEU A 332 5.83 14.47 3.37
N ASN A 333 6.51 14.92 2.31
CA ASN A 333 7.85 14.45 1.99
C ASN A 333 8.85 14.75 3.11
N PHE A 334 8.82 15.99 3.63
CA PHE A 334 9.70 16.44 4.71
C PHE A 334 9.47 15.65 6.01
N LEU A 335 8.20 15.42 6.38
CA LEU A 335 7.84 14.74 7.64
C LEU A 335 8.00 13.23 7.58
N THR A 336 7.97 12.62 6.38
CA THR A 336 8.02 11.16 6.20
C THR A 336 9.29 10.73 5.45
N VAL A 337 9.21 10.64 4.13
CA VAL A 337 10.32 10.24 3.25
C VAL A 337 10.16 10.89 1.88
N ASP A 338 11.27 11.37 1.30
CA ASP A 338 11.25 12.05 0.00
C ASP A 338 11.54 11.13 -1.19
N SER A 339 12.44 10.15 -1.05
CA SER A 339 12.93 9.31 -2.16
C SER A 339 12.88 7.81 -1.89
N GLN A 340 12.58 7.03 -2.93
CA GLN A 340 12.58 5.57 -2.92
C GLN A 340 13.99 4.97 -2.96
N HIS A 341 14.95 5.61 -3.63
CA HIS A 341 16.31 5.07 -3.79
C HIS A 341 17.19 5.26 -2.56
N ARG A 342 16.91 6.30 -1.75
CA ARG A 342 17.54 6.56 -0.46
C ARG A 342 16.49 7.09 0.49
N PRO A 343 15.80 6.21 1.24
CA PRO A 343 14.76 6.64 2.16
C PRO A 343 15.41 7.37 3.35
N GLN A 344 15.67 8.66 3.21
CA GLN A 344 16.05 9.52 4.32
C GLN A 344 14.78 9.93 5.04
N HIS A 345 14.59 9.38 6.24
CA HIS A 345 13.39 9.56 7.05
C HIS A 345 13.77 9.88 8.51
N PHE A 346 14.87 10.63 8.70
CA PHE A 346 15.36 11.02 10.03
C PHE A 346 14.35 11.90 10.78
N VAL A 347 13.72 12.86 10.10
CA VAL A 347 12.66 13.69 10.68
C VAL A 347 11.50 12.82 11.16
N PHE A 348 11.14 11.80 10.38
CA PHE A 348 10.09 10.86 10.75
C PHE A 348 10.45 10.05 12.00
N ILE A 349 11.67 9.50 12.06
CA ILE A 349 12.16 8.77 13.24
C ILE A 349 12.21 9.71 14.46
N ASP A 350 12.72 10.93 14.30
CA ASP A 350 12.80 11.92 15.37
C ASP A 350 11.42 12.30 15.92
N LEU A 351 10.43 12.50 15.04
CA LEU A 351 9.04 12.72 15.43
C LEU A 351 8.48 11.55 16.24
N ILE A 352 8.69 10.32 15.78
CA ILE A 352 8.22 9.12 16.49
C ILE A 352 8.92 8.97 17.83
N ALA A 353 10.23 9.22 17.91
CA ALA A 353 11.00 9.10 19.14
C ALA A 353 10.59 10.14 20.21
N ASN A 354 10.22 11.36 19.79
CA ASN A 354 9.90 12.44 20.72
C ASN A 354 8.40 12.61 20.99
N LEU A 355 7.53 12.35 20.01
CA LEU A 355 6.07 12.51 20.13
C LEU A 355 5.33 11.18 20.27
N GLY A 356 5.94 10.09 19.84
CA GLY A 356 5.29 8.79 19.73
C GLY A 356 4.48 8.61 18.44
N PRO A 357 4.10 7.36 18.10
CA PRO A 357 3.39 7.04 16.85
C PRO A 357 2.03 7.72 16.72
N THR A 358 1.25 7.81 17.80
CA THR A 358 -0.11 8.37 17.78
C THR A 358 -0.12 9.86 17.47
N LEU A 359 0.71 10.65 18.15
CA LEU A 359 0.79 12.10 17.92
C LEU A 359 1.42 12.41 16.56
N THR A 360 2.45 11.66 16.14
CA THR A 360 3.04 11.78 14.80
C THR A 360 2.00 11.52 13.72
N THR A 361 1.19 10.48 13.87
CA THR A 361 0.07 10.22 12.96
C THR A 361 -0.95 11.36 12.97
N GLY A 362 -1.23 11.95 14.14
CA GLY A 362 -2.09 13.12 14.27
C GLY A 362 -1.60 14.33 13.47
N LEU A 363 -0.28 14.59 13.46
CA LEU A 363 0.32 15.64 12.64
C LEU A 363 0.16 15.38 11.14
N LEU A 364 0.36 14.15 10.69
CA LEU A 364 0.15 13.78 9.29
C LEU A 364 -1.33 13.88 8.91
N LEU A 365 -2.23 13.41 9.78
CA LEU A 365 -3.67 13.48 9.58
C LEU A 365 -4.16 14.93 9.46
N LYS A 366 -3.64 15.85 10.27
CA LYS A 366 -3.91 17.30 10.16
C LYS A 366 -3.67 17.82 8.74
N ILE A 367 -2.53 17.47 8.14
CA ILE A 367 -2.15 17.91 6.78
C ILE A 367 -3.12 17.32 5.75
N VAL A 368 -3.42 16.03 5.85
CA VAL A 368 -4.32 15.34 4.90
C VAL A 368 -5.77 15.85 5.03
N LEU A 369 -6.21 16.24 6.22
CA LEU A 369 -7.56 16.79 6.43
C LEU A 369 -7.72 18.20 5.86
N ILE A 370 -6.66 19.02 5.86
CA ILE A 370 -6.67 20.32 5.16
C ILE A 370 -6.78 20.09 3.65
N CYS A 371 -6.02 19.13 3.10
CA CYS A 371 -6.01 18.84 1.67
C CYS A 371 -6.22 17.35 1.39
N ARG A 372 -7.48 16.93 1.25
CA ARG A 372 -7.80 15.50 1.02
C ARG A 372 -7.16 14.92 -0.25
N LYS A 373 -6.85 15.77 -1.23
CA LYS A 373 -6.14 15.40 -2.47
C LYS A 373 -4.74 14.84 -2.22
N VAL A 374 -4.13 15.09 -1.04
CA VAL A 374 -2.80 14.55 -0.69
C VAL A 374 -2.84 13.19 0.03
N LYS A 375 -4.02 12.61 0.30
CA LYS A 375 -4.11 11.27 0.91
C LYS A 375 -3.31 10.20 0.13
N PRO A 376 -3.44 10.08 -1.22
CA PRO A 376 -2.64 9.12 -1.98
C PRO A 376 -1.14 9.40 -1.91
N TYR A 377 -0.73 10.67 -1.70
CA TYR A 377 0.68 11.00 -1.51
C TYR A 377 1.21 10.44 -0.20
N LEU A 378 0.43 10.54 0.89
CA LEU A 378 0.80 9.95 2.17
C LEU A 378 0.91 8.42 2.07
N GLU A 379 -0.07 7.78 1.44
CA GLU A 379 -0.09 6.33 1.21
C GLU A 379 1.15 5.89 0.41
N LYS A 380 1.52 6.63 -0.64
CA LYS A 380 2.76 6.41 -1.39
C LYS A 380 4.03 6.59 -0.55
N ARG A 381 4.07 7.54 0.38
CA ARG A 381 5.23 7.70 1.26
C ARG A 381 5.38 6.53 2.22
N PHE A 382 4.26 6.04 2.74
CA PHE A 382 4.26 4.85 3.58
C PHE A 382 4.57 3.56 2.80
N SER A 383 4.23 3.46 1.52
CA SER A 383 4.65 2.32 0.69
C SER A 383 6.17 2.29 0.50
N ILE A 384 6.81 3.45 0.33
CA ILE A 384 8.28 3.55 0.26
C ILE A 384 8.92 3.03 1.56
N LEU A 385 8.40 3.45 2.72
CA LEU A 385 8.88 2.97 4.02
C LEU A 385 8.60 1.48 4.22
N PHE A 386 7.44 1.00 3.79
CA PHE A 386 7.09 -0.42 3.84
C PHE A 386 8.08 -1.25 3.01
N ASN A 387 8.40 -0.81 1.79
CA ASN A 387 9.39 -1.44 0.93
C ASN A 387 10.77 -1.47 1.59
N HIS A 388 11.17 -0.37 2.26
CA HIS A 388 12.46 -0.28 2.95
C HIS A 388 12.59 -1.28 4.11
N TYR A 389 11.51 -1.50 4.86
CA TYR A 389 11.48 -2.37 6.03
C TYR A 389 10.94 -3.78 5.77
N GLU A 390 10.61 -4.12 4.52
CA GLU A 390 9.87 -5.34 4.17
C GLU A 390 10.54 -6.63 4.69
N GLN A 391 11.87 -6.67 4.66
CA GLN A 391 12.68 -7.81 5.08
C GLN A 391 13.00 -7.82 6.58
N CYS A 392 12.73 -6.71 7.30
CA CYS A 392 12.94 -6.64 8.74
C CYS A 392 11.88 -7.45 9.48
N THR A 393 12.22 -7.97 10.66
CA THR A 393 11.25 -8.63 11.54
C THR A 393 10.41 -7.60 12.28
N SER A 394 9.14 -7.90 12.51
CA SER A 394 8.20 -7.02 13.24
C SER A 394 8.74 -6.51 14.59
N ASP A 395 9.55 -7.33 15.25
CA ASP A 395 10.06 -7.07 16.59
C ASP A 395 11.26 -6.09 16.56
N THR A 396 12.02 -6.06 15.47
CA THR A 396 13.11 -5.07 15.30
C THR A 396 12.60 -3.68 14.96
N VAL A 397 11.44 -3.59 14.30
CA VAL A 397 10.84 -2.32 13.84
C VAL A 397 9.43 -2.14 14.38
N THR A 398 9.23 -2.46 15.66
CA THR A 398 7.91 -2.32 16.33
C THR A 398 7.37 -0.90 16.25
N TRP A 399 8.24 0.11 16.30
CA TRP A 399 7.87 1.52 16.12
C TRP A 399 7.17 1.76 14.77
N PHE A 400 7.62 1.09 13.70
CA PHE A 400 7.06 1.23 12.36
C PHE A 400 5.72 0.50 12.26
N VAL A 401 5.61 -0.70 12.83
CA VAL A 401 4.34 -1.44 12.92
C VAL A 401 3.31 -0.62 13.69
N GLN A 402 3.67 -0.06 14.85
CA GLN A 402 2.79 0.83 15.61
C GLN A 402 2.36 2.06 14.81
N MET A 403 3.27 2.64 14.03
CA MET A 403 2.96 3.77 13.16
C MET A 403 1.98 3.39 12.03
N MET A 404 2.19 2.23 11.40
CA MET A 404 1.30 1.67 10.38
C MET A 404 -0.11 1.39 10.92
N GLU A 405 -0.23 0.84 12.13
CA GLU A 405 -1.51 0.59 12.79
C GLU A 405 -2.21 1.91 13.17
N ASN A 406 -1.49 2.88 13.73
CA ASN A 406 -2.05 4.19 14.06
C ASN A 406 -2.56 4.90 12.80
N LEU A 407 -1.79 4.86 11.70
CA LEU A 407 -2.22 5.42 10.42
C LEU A 407 -3.49 4.73 9.89
N ASN A 408 -3.56 3.40 9.97
CA ASN A 408 -4.75 2.65 9.55
C ASN A 408 -6.00 3.10 10.33
N VAL A 409 -5.89 3.20 11.66
CA VAL A 409 -6.97 3.68 12.53
C VAL A 409 -7.33 5.13 12.18
N ALA A 410 -6.36 6.03 12.02
CA ALA A 410 -6.59 7.42 11.65
C ALA A 410 -7.34 7.54 10.31
N LEU A 411 -6.90 6.80 9.28
CA LEU A 411 -7.53 6.81 7.97
C LEU A 411 -8.96 6.26 8.02
N SER A 412 -9.18 5.12 8.66
CA SER A 412 -10.52 4.54 8.81
C SER A 412 -11.44 5.46 9.61
N THR A 413 -11.00 6.04 10.71
CA THR A 413 -11.87 6.93 11.51
C THR A 413 -12.21 8.26 10.82
N ASN A 414 -11.33 8.78 9.95
CA ASN A 414 -11.48 10.12 9.37
C ASN A 414 -11.87 10.16 7.90
N PHE A 415 -11.74 9.07 7.15
CA PHE A 415 -12.07 9.00 5.72
C PHE A 415 -13.11 7.93 5.36
N SER A 416 -13.54 7.11 6.32
CA SER A 416 -14.63 6.15 6.13
C SER A 416 -15.98 6.65 6.64
N THR A 417 -17.02 5.84 6.42
CA THR A 417 -18.37 6.03 6.96
C THR A 417 -18.59 5.35 8.31
N ILE A 418 -17.54 4.84 8.98
CA ILE A 418 -17.71 4.23 10.32
C ILE A 418 -18.22 5.29 11.29
N ASP A 419 -19.33 4.98 11.97
CA ASP A 419 -19.80 5.76 13.10
C ASP A 419 -19.15 5.27 14.40
N LEU A 420 -18.31 6.12 14.97
CA LEU A 420 -17.58 5.89 16.22
C LEU A 420 -17.98 6.91 17.31
N SER A 421 -19.16 7.52 17.20
CA SER A 421 -19.65 8.55 18.12
C SER A 421 -19.65 8.13 19.61
N PHE A 422 -19.75 6.84 19.89
CA PHE A 422 -19.74 6.27 21.25
C PHE A 422 -18.36 6.27 21.95
N ILE A 423 -17.27 6.60 21.25
CA ILE A 423 -15.91 6.56 21.82
C ILE A 423 -15.71 7.57 22.96
N ASN A 424 -16.52 8.64 23.01
CA ASN A 424 -16.45 9.59 24.13
C ASN A 424 -17.05 9.05 25.44
N GLN A 425 -17.78 7.92 25.40
CA GLN A 425 -18.36 7.27 26.60
C GLN A 425 -17.38 6.31 27.30
N PHE A 426 -16.15 6.23 26.79
CA PHE A 426 -15.12 5.32 27.24
C PHE A 426 -14.39 5.87 28.47
N ALA A 427 -14.83 5.53 29.69
CA ALA A 427 -14.06 5.78 30.90
C ALA A 427 -12.94 4.73 31.03
N LEU A 428 -11.68 5.17 31.16
CA LEU A 428 -10.59 4.28 31.56
C LEU A 428 -10.81 3.97 33.05
N ALA A 429 -11.03 2.70 33.36
CA ALA A 429 -10.78 2.17 34.71
C ALA A 429 -9.28 1.84 34.82
#